data_AF-A0AAT9FRQ2-F1
#
_entry.id   AF-A0AAT9FRQ2-F1
#
_cell.length_a   1.000
_cell.length_b   1.000
_cell.length_c   1.000
_cell.angle_alpha   90.00
_cell.angle_beta   90.00
_cell.angle_gamma   90.00
#
_symmetry.space_group_name_H-M   'P 1'
#
loop_
_entity.id
_entity.type
_entity.pdbx_description
1 polymer ?
#
loop_
_entity_poly.entity_id
_entity_poly.type
_entity_poly.pdbx_seq_one_letter_code
_entity_poly.pdbx_strand_id
1 'polypeptide(L)'
;MHDVHQQQPTRMQSLAFAGKVKCFQAKRVLNDVVSNVKKYSQSQSLTDAPIVGQSSTPLWTEGHAAEQNLTAGKIQNLRVACRALDGVVIPAGEVFSFWKQTGRTTRGKGYVVGRELREGCLIPNLGGGLCQLSNALYNAALKAGFQIIERHAHSQHVPGSLAAVGRDATVFWNYVDLRFSHQADFRIEARLSKNHLHLRFRSLKQAQEESAPVVDQSSQPDAIGNCYSCNISSCFRNDPQEENDEKLGRAAILLDSYVPEFQTYLEQQDHSADTMFCPIHAQRFRAPAYRWKNPTRNPAIYATALTLARSLRLRYLPSEGGALQRTLMQFDRKLAEWYARRIDYRTTHLIVSQNLLPHLWQLGVMGGRTFDVLANRYAMSEIQSKLDEAYKLHPTSSTLHDFRVDERISAAETQALASARKIITAHCGVAATMPGEVVILPWDRPEPESRTSDSGQGTGLKTIGFPASPLGKKGIYELVDAVLGLDAELLILGQANEGLAIPNSRRANLSELLECDVLVMPAYIEHSPRLLIRALAQGTPVIATEACGLPAQKGLMLISRPDDTLIRQALDRIFK
;
A
#
# COMPACT_ATOMS: atom_id res chain seq x y z
N MET A 1 -14.89 -42.37 -23.38
CA MET A 1 -15.20 -41.43 -24.48
C MET A 1 -16.70 -41.44 -24.69
N HIS A 2 -17.42 -40.47 -24.15
CA HIS A 2 -18.78 -40.16 -24.59
C HIS A 2 -18.67 -38.97 -25.52
N ASP A 3 -19.04 -39.18 -26.77
CA ASP A 3 -19.09 -38.18 -27.82
C ASP A 3 -20.22 -37.20 -27.51
N VAL A 4 -19.92 -36.17 -26.70
CA VAL A 4 -20.84 -35.05 -26.53
C VAL A 4 -20.65 -34.14 -27.73
N HIS A 5 -21.34 -34.46 -28.82
CA HIS A 5 -21.64 -33.48 -29.86
C HIS A 5 -22.46 -32.34 -29.23
N GLN A 6 -21.79 -31.36 -28.62
CA GLN A 6 -22.41 -30.09 -28.26
C GLN A 6 -22.73 -29.36 -29.57
N GLN A 7 -23.97 -29.54 -30.06
CA GLN A 7 -24.50 -28.74 -31.15
C GLN A 7 -24.33 -27.26 -30.82
N GLN A 8 -23.66 -26.52 -31.70
CA GLN A 8 -23.45 -25.09 -31.52
C GLN A 8 -24.82 -24.38 -31.49
N PRO A 9 -25.10 -23.58 -30.45
CA PRO A 9 -26.41 -22.95 -30.32
C PRO A 9 -26.66 -21.99 -31.49
N THR A 10 -27.82 -22.12 -32.12
CA THR A 10 -28.22 -21.25 -33.23
C THR A 10 -28.45 -19.82 -32.73
N ARG A 11 -28.41 -18.83 -33.64
CA ARG A 11 -28.74 -17.43 -33.30
C ARG A 11 -30.13 -17.30 -32.66
N MET A 12 -31.09 -18.11 -33.09
CA MET A 12 -32.43 -18.19 -32.50
C MET A 12 -32.41 -18.71 -31.06
N GLN A 13 -31.64 -19.78 -30.78
CA GLN A 13 -31.49 -20.29 -29.42
C GLN A 13 -30.81 -19.27 -28.50
N SER A 14 -29.85 -18.51 -29.03
CA SER A 14 -29.19 -17.41 -28.31
C SER A 14 -30.16 -16.27 -27.98
N LEU A 15 -31.04 -15.89 -28.91
CA LEU A 15 -32.09 -14.89 -28.69
C LEU A 15 -33.13 -15.36 -27.67
N ALA A 16 -33.60 -16.61 -27.79
CA ALA A 16 -34.53 -17.20 -26.84
C ALA A 16 -33.94 -17.26 -25.42
N PHE A 17 -32.66 -17.61 -25.28
CA PHE A 17 -31.94 -17.57 -24.02
C PHE A 17 -31.87 -16.15 -23.45
N ALA A 18 -31.53 -15.15 -24.26
CA ALA A 18 -31.50 -13.75 -23.84
C ALA A 18 -32.88 -13.26 -23.34
N GLY A 19 -33.97 -13.65 -24.01
CA GLY A 19 -35.34 -13.37 -23.57
C GLY A 19 -35.67 -13.98 -22.22
N LYS A 20 -35.33 -15.26 -22.00
CA LYS A 20 -35.50 -15.94 -20.70
C LYS A 20 -34.73 -15.22 -19.60
N VAL A 21 -33.47 -14.86 -19.85
CA VAL A 21 -32.64 -14.10 -18.90
C VAL A 21 -33.32 -12.79 -18.51
N LYS A 22 -33.86 -12.02 -19.47
CA LYS A 22 -34.57 -10.76 -19.18
C LYS A 22 -35.80 -10.97 -18.30
N CYS A 23 -36.58 -12.02 -18.57
CA CYS A 23 -37.73 -12.37 -17.73
C CYS A 23 -37.32 -12.70 -16.29
N PHE A 24 -36.29 -13.53 -16.10
CA PHE A 24 -35.77 -13.85 -14.76
C PHE A 24 -35.22 -12.62 -14.04
N GLN A 25 -34.54 -11.72 -14.74
CA GLN A 25 -34.05 -10.46 -14.17
C GLN A 25 -35.22 -9.56 -13.72
N ALA A 26 -36.28 -9.44 -14.52
CA ALA A 26 -37.46 -8.66 -14.17
C ALA A 26 -38.19 -9.25 -12.95
N LYS A 27 -38.40 -10.58 -12.95
CA LYS A 27 -38.97 -11.31 -11.81
C LYS A 27 -38.13 -11.10 -10.55
N ARG A 28 -36.81 -11.13 -10.67
CA ARG A 28 -35.90 -10.88 -9.55
C ARG A 28 -36.06 -9.47 -8.99
N VAL A 29 -36.11 -8.45 -9.84
CA VAL A 29 -36.29 -7.07 -9.40
C VAL A 29 -37.59 -6.91 -8.62
N LEU A 30 -38.69 -7.49 -9.10
CA LEU A 30 -39.97 -7.50 -8.38
C LEU A 30 -39.84 -8.18 -7.01
N ASN A 31 -39.25 -9.37 -6.97
CA ASN A 31 -39.05 -10.10 -5.71
C ASN A 31 -38.18 -9.31 -4.72
N ASP A 32 -37.13 -8.64 -5.17
CA ASP A 32 -36.24 -7.85 -4.30
C ASP A 32 -36.91 -6.60 -3.73
N VAL A 33 -37.87 -6.01 -4.47
CA VAL A 33 -38.72 -4.93 -3.97
C VAL A 33 -39.67 -5.45 -2.90
N VAL A 34 -40.33 -6.59 -3.15
CA VAL A 34 -41.27 -7.21 -2.20
C VAL A 34 -40.56 -7.68 -0.92
N SER A 35 -39.38 -8.28 -1.04
CA SER A 35 -38.58 -8.79 0.09
C SER A 35 -37.68 -7.73 0.75
N ASN A 36 -37.73 -6.48 0.29
CA ASN A 36 -36.98 -5.34 0.83
C ASN A 36 -35.47 -5.62 0.99
N VAL A 37 -34.83 -6.24 -0.01
CA VAL A 37 -33.40 -6.56 0.07
C VAL A 37 -32.57 -5.28 -0.05
N LYS A 38 -31.83 -4.96 1.01
CA LYS A 38 -31.05 -3.72 1.15
C LYS A 38 -29.57 -3.93 0.82
N LYS A 39 -28.91 -2.83 0.48
CA LYS A 39 -27.45 -2.75 0.42
C LYS A 39 -26.96 -2.17 1.74
N TYR A 40 -25.94 -2.78 2.33
CA TYR A 40 -25.40 -2.35 3.63
C TYR A 40 -24.10 -1.57 3.46
N SER A 41 -23.82 -0.70 4.43
CA SER A 41 -22.63 0.15 4.46
C SER A 41 -21.48 -0.49 5.23
N GLN A 42 -20.27 -0.06 4.93
CA GLN A 42 -19.10 -0.37 5.73
C GLN A 42 -19.17 0.36 7.07
N SER A 43 -18.76 -0.30 8.15
CA SER A 43 -18.71 0.26 9.51
C SER A 43 -17.43 -0.17 10.21
N GLN A 44 -17.11 0.42 11.37
CA GLN A 44 -16.08 -0.11 12.28
C GLN A 44 -16.65 -1.02 13.37
N SER A 45 -17.98 -1.08 13.50
CA SER A 45 -18.62 -2.01 14.43
C SER A 45 -18.19 -3.46 14.14
N LEU A 46 -18.12 -4.24 15.22
CA LEU A 46 -17.72 -5.65 15.23
C LEU A 46 -16.31 -5.95 14.70
N THR A 47 -15.43 -4.96 14.57
CA THR A 47 -14.02 -5.21 14.16
C THR A 47 -13.30 -6.10 15.18
N ASP A 48 -13.58 -5.91 16.47
CA ASP A 48 -12.98 -6.69 17.56
C ASP A 48 -13.84 -7.86 18.03
N ALA A 49 -15.02 -8.06 17.41
CA ALA A 49 -15.88 -9.20 17.72
C ALA A 49 -15.21 -10.52 17.29
N PRO A 50 -15.49 -11.65 17.96
CA PRO A 50 -14.87 -12.93 17.65
C PRO A 50 -15.21 -13.39 16.23
N ILE A 51 -14.29 -14.13 15.61
CA ILE A 51 -14.51 -14.75 14.30
C ILE A 51 -15.44 -15.95 14.51
N VAL A 52 -16.61 -15.92 13.88
CA VAL A 52 -17.61 -17.00 13.97
C VAL A 52 -17.58 -17.94 12.77
N GLY A 53 -16.97 -17.54 11.65
CA GLY A 53 -16.77 -18.39 10.49
C GLY A 53 -15.69 -17.87 9.57
N GLN A 54 -14.96 -18.77 8.91
CA GLN A 54 -13.88 -18.40 8.01
C GLN A 54 -13.64 -19.38 6.87
N SER A 55 -13.19 -18.84 5.74
CA SER A 55 -12.78 -19.60 4.56
C SER A 55 -11.52 -18.99 3.94
N SER A 56 -10.60 -19.84 3.49
CA SER A 56 -9.42 -19.44 2.74
C SER A 56 -9.33 -20.29 1.48
N THR A 57 -9.07 -19.66 0.33
CA THR A 57 -8.93 -20.36 -0.95
C THR A 57 -7.75 -19.82 -1.74
N PRO A 58 -6.98 -20.67 -2.45
CA PRO A 58 -5.84 -20.22 -3.25
C PRO A 58 -6.27 -19.35 -4.44
N LEU A 59 -5.50 -18.30 -4.71
CA LEU A 59 -5.73 -17.37 -5.82
C LEU A 59 -5.18 -17.91 -7.14
N TRP A 60 -3.96 -18.44 -7.09
CA TRP A 60 -3.24 -18.96 -8.23
C TRP A 60 -3.41 -20.48 -8.30
N THR A 61 -3.61 -21.00 -9.50
CA THR A 61 -3.55 -22.44 -9.79
C THR A 61 -2.57 -22.63 -10.94
N GLU A 62 -1.88 -23.76 -10.97
CA GLU A 62 -1.01 -24.12 -12.09
C GLU A 62 -1.85 -24.30 -13.36
N GLY A 63 -1.31 -23.90 -14.51
CA GLY A 63 -2.02 -23.87 -15.79
C GLY A 63 -1.19 -23.22 -16.90
N HIS A 64 -1.69 -23.28 -18.14
CA HIS A 64 -1.03 -22.71 -19.32
C HIS A 64 -0.89 -21.19 -19.22
N ALA A 65 0.11 -20.59 -19.90
CA ALA A 65 0.40 -19.15 -19.83
C ALA A 65 -0.83 -18.25 -20.10
N ALA A 66 -1.66 -18.61 -21.08
CA ALA A 66 -2.89 -17.88 -21.39
C ALA A 66 -3.94 -18.00 -20.25
N GLU A 67 -3.99 -19.12 -19.54
CA GLU A 67 -4.81 -19.28 -18.33
C GLU A 67 -4.28 -18.44 -17.16
N GLN A 68 -2.98 -18.15 -17.11
CA GLN A 68 -2.40 -17.28 -16.09
C GLN A 68 -2.85 -15.82 -16.28
N ASN A 69 -2.98 -15.35 -17.53
CA ASN A 69 -3.58 -14.04 -17.83
C ASN A 69 -5.04 -13.95 -17.37
N LEU A 70 -5.84 -14.97 -17.66
CA LEU A 70 -7.23 -15.07 -17.19
C LEU A 70 -7.32 -15.21 -15.66
N THR A 71 -6.32 -15.83 -15.03
CA THR A 71 -6.21 -15.94 -13.58
C THR A 71 -5.87 -14.59 -12.95
N ALA A 72 -4.97 -13.80 -13.53
CA ALA A 72 -4.72 -12.42 -13.12
C ALA A 72 -5.99 -11.56 -13.25
N GLY A 73 -6.75 -11.75 -14.34
CA GLY A 73 -8.05 -11.13 -14.54
C GLY A 73 -9.07 -11.49 -13.45
N LYS A 74 -9.17 -12.78 -13.11
CA LYS A 74 -9.95 -13.24 -11.95
C LYS A 74 -9.54 -12.53 -10.67
N ILE A 75 -8.24 -12.47 -10.37
CA ILE A 75 -7.73 -11.85 -9.14
C ILE A 75 -8.10 -10.36 -9.08
N GLN A 76 -8.04 -9.64 -10.21
CA GLN A 76 -8.56 -8.27 -10.29
C GLN A 76 -10.06 -8.18 -9.99
N ASN A 77 -10.86 -9.07 -10.56
CA ASN A 77 -12.31 -9.12 -10.29
C ASN A 77 -12.60 -9.40 -8.81
N LEU A 78 -11.84 -10.32 -8.20
CA LEU A 78 -11.90 -10.59 -6.76
C LEU A 78 -11.50 -9.37 -5.93
N ARG A 79 -10.42 -8.65 -6.29
CA ARG A 79 -10.06 -7.39 -5.62
C ARG A 79 -11.18 -6.36 -5.67
N VAL A 80 -11.81 -6.19 -6.83
CA VAL A 80 -12.93 -5.25 -7.00
C VAL A 80 -14.13 -5.67 -6.13
N ALA A 81 -14.52 -6.95 -6.17
CA ALA A 81 -15.66 -7.45 -5.41
C ALA A 81 -15.41 -7.45 -3.89
N CYS A 82 -14.22 -7.86 -3.43
CA CYS A 82 -13.88 -7.87 -2.01
C CYS A 82 -13.94 -6.46 -1.41
N ARG A 83 -13.53 -5.42 -2.15
CA ARG A 83 -13.69 -4.03 -1.68
C ARG A 83 -15.13 -3.60 -1.43
N ALA A 84 -16.10 -4.22 -2.11
CA ALA A 84 -17.52 -3.93 -1.89
C ALA A 84 -18.09 -4.69 -0.66
N LEU A 85 -17.37 -5.68 -0.15
CA LEU A 85 -17.78 -6.57 0.94
C LEU A 85 -17.01 -6.33 2.24
N ASP A 86 -15.72 -6.02 2.16
CA ASP A 86 -14.86 -5.86 3.34
C ASP A 86 -15.37 -4.74 4.24
N GLY A 87 -15.58 -5.07 5.51
CA GLY A 87 -16.09 -4.18 6.55
C GLY A 87 -17.58 -3.87 6.50
N VAL A 88 -18.35 -4.53 5.63
CA VAL A 88 -19.81 -4.41 5.60
C VAL A 88 -20.41 -5.10 6.82
N VAL A 89 -21.35 -4.42 7.48
CA VAL A 89 -22.07 -4.93 8.65
C VAL A 89 -23.54 -5.13 8.31
N ILE A 90 -24.06 -6.32 8.61
CA ILE A 90 -25.43 -6.74 8.35
C ILE A 90 -26.12 -6.88 9.72
N PRO A 91 -27.24 -6.19 9.96
CA PRO A 91 -27.98 -6.30 11.22
C PRO A 91 -28.60 -7.68 11.43
N ALA A 92 -28.91 -7.99 12.68
CA ALA A 92 -29.63 -9.19 13.09
C ALA A 92 -30.93 -9.40 12.29
N GLY A 93 -31.13 -10.60 11.76
CA GLY A 93 -32.31 -11.02 10.99
C GLY A 93 -32.39 -10.48 9.57
N GLU A 94 -31.52 -9.53 9.20
CA GLU A 94 -31.47 -8.96 7.85
C GLU A 94 -30.74 -9.89 6.87
N VAL A 95 -31.12 -9.81 5.59
CA VAL A 95 -30.63 -10.70 4.55
C VAL A 95 -29.45 -10.07 3.81
N PHE A 96 -28.31 -10.78 3.80
CA PHE A 96 -27.23 -10.50 2.87
C PHE A 96 -27.58 -11.02 1.48
N SER A 97 -27.32 -10.22 0.44
CA SER A 97 -27.39 -10.62 -0.96
C SER A 97 -26.10 -10.26 -1.67
N PHE A 98 -25.45 -11.26 -2.28
CA PHE A 98 -24.18 -11.08 -2.99
C PHE A 98 -24.30 -10.02 -4.09
N TRP A 99 -25.32 -10.14 -4.96
CA TRP A 99 -25.50 -9.20 -6.07
C TRP A 99 -26.03 -7.84 -5.65
N LYS A 100 -26.81 -7.75 -4.56
CA LYS A 100 -27.21 -6.44 -4.02
C LYS A 100 -26.01 -5.65 -3.51
N GLN A 101 -25.06 -6.34 -2.87
CA GLN A 101 -23.88 -5.70 -2.31
C GLN A 101 -22.83 -5.34 -3.38
N THR A 102 -22.47 -6.30 -4.24
CA THR A 102 -21.42 -6.14 -5.26
C THR A 102 -21.90 -5.39 -6.52
N GLY A 103 -23.16 -5.59 -6.91
CA GLY A 103 -23.76 -5.04 -8.11
C GLY A 103 -23.21 -5.62 -9.42
N ARG A 104 -23.72 -5.13 -10.55
CA ARG A 104 -23.32 -5.59 -11.90
C ARG A 104 -21.82 -5.44 -12.13
N THR A 105 -21.19 -6.46 -12.72
CA THR A 105 -19.81 -6.43 -13.20
C THR A 105 -19.71 -5.58 -14.47
N THR A 106 -18.97 -4.47 -14.42
CA THR A 106 -18.76 -3.58 -15.57
C THR A 106 -17.32 -3.10 -15.62
N ARG A 107 -16.81 -2.82 -16.83
CA ARG A 107 -15.47 -2.25 -17.02
C ARG A 107 -15.29 -0.92 -16.27
N GLY A 108 -16.33 -0.08 -16.22
CA GLY A 108 -16.31 1.18 -15.47
C GLY A 108 -16.13 1.03 -13.95
N LYS A 109 -16.49 -0.12 -13.38
CA LYS A 109 -16.20 -0.46 -11.97
C LYS A 109 -14.83 -1.10 -11.76
N GLY A 110 -14.05 -1.29 -12.83
CA GLY A 110 -12.73 -1.90 -12.81
C GLY A 110 -12.71 -3.43 -12.96
N TYR A 111 -13.84 -4.05 -13.32
CA TYR A 111 -13.87 -5.46 -13.69
C TYR A 111 -13.22 -5.66 -15.06
N VAL A 112 -12.53 -6.79 -15.22
CA VAL A 112 -11.80 -7.18 -16.42
C VAL A 112 -12.21 -8.58 -16.86
N VAL A 113 -11.76 -8.99 -18.05
CA VAL A 113 -11.90 -10.37 -18.50
C VAL A 113 -11.05 -11.25 -17.59
N GLY A 114 -11.64 -12.32 -17.08
CA GLY A 114 -10.97 -13.32 -16.26
C GLY A 114 -11.60 -14.69 -16.50
N ARG A 115 -11.02 -15.72 -15.89
CA ARG A 115 -11.49 -17.09 -16.08
C ARG A 115 -12.87 -17.32 -15.45
N GLU A 116 -13.76 -17.96 -16.18
CA GLU A 116 -15.06 -18.45 -15.70
C GLU A 116 -15.22 -19.92 -16.07
N LEU A 117 -15.70 -20.74 -15.12
CA LEU A 117 -16.11 -22.11 -15.42
C LEU A 117 -17.60 -22.09 -15.80
N ARG A 118 -17.91 -22.42 -17.05
CA ARG A 118 -19.28 -22.44 -17.58
C ARG A 118 -19.51 -23.73 -18.35
N GLU A 119 -20.52 -24.49 -17.95
CA GLU A 119 -20.91 -25.75 -18.60
C GLU A 119 -19.73 -26.73 -18.76
N GLY A 120 -18.88 -26.83 -17.73
CA GLY A 120 -17.72 -27.73 -17.70
C GLY A 120 -16.49 -27.22 -18.43
N CYS A 121 -16.58 -26.04 -19.08
CA CYS A 121 -15.46 -25.44 -19.81
C CYS A 121 -14.96 -24.17 -19.12
N LEU A 122 -13.63 -23.98 -19.09
CA LEU A 122 -13.02 -22.72 -18.69
C LEU A 122 -13.04 -21.75 -19.88
N ILE A 123 -13.72 -20.61 -19.73
CA ILE A 123 -13.89 -19.58 -20.75
C ILE A 123 -13.51 -18.18 -20.23
N PRO A 124 -13.07 -17.26 -21.11
CA PRO A 124 -12.90 -15.85 -20.76
C PRO A 124 -14.26 -15.17 -20.58
N ASN A 125 -14.46 -14.45 -19.48
CA ASN A 125 -15.63 -13.59 -19.30
C ASN A 125 -15.35 -12.34 -18.45
N LEU A 126 -16.08 -11.26 -18.72
CA LEU A 126 -16.03 -10.04 -17.92
C LEU A 126 -16.56 -10.30 -16.51
N GLY A 127 -15.73 -10.08 -15.49
CA GLY A 127 -16.09 -10.42 -14.12
C GLY A 127 -15.95 -11.92 -13.81
N GLY A 128 -15.26 -12.68 -14.67
CA GLY A 128 -14.98 -14.10 -14.44
C GLY A 128 -14.28 -14.34 -13.08
N GLY A 129 -14.69 -15.43 -12.44
CA GLY A 129 -14.08 -15.95 -11.22
C GLY A 129 -14.73 -15.51 -9.90
N LEU A 130 -15.84 -14.76 -9.95
CA LEU A 130 -16.62 -14.39 -8.76
C LEU A 130 -17.26 -15.60 -8.05
N CYS A 131 -17.45 -16.73 -8.74
CA CYS A 131 -17.88 -17.97 -8.09
C CYS A 131 -16.93 -18.43 -6.98
N GLN A 132 -15.63 -18.11 -7.07
CA GLN A 132 -14.68 -18.39 -5.98
C GLN A 132 -15.04 -17.62 -4.70
N LEU A 133 -15.47 -16.36 -4.85
CA LEU A 133 -15.85 -15.51 -3.73
C LEU A 133 -17.18 -15.93 -3.11
N SER A 134 -18.19 -16.25 -3.92
CA SER A 134 -19.47 -16.76 -3.42
C SER A 134 -19.30 -18.11 -2.72
N ASN A 135 -18.49 -19.03 -3.27
CA ASN A 135 -18.14 -20.29 -2.59
C ASN A 135 -17.47 -20.04 -1.24
N ALA A 136 -16.52 -19.10 -1.17
CA ALA A 136 -15.83 -18.77 0.08
C ALA A 136 -16.78 -18.15 1.13
N LEU A 137 -17.69 -17.26 0.71
CA LEU A 137 -18.73 -16.69 1.57
C LEU A 137 -19.68 -17.77 2.09
N TYR A 138 -20.15 -18.65 1.20
CA TYR A 138 -21.04 -19.74 1.55
C TYR A 138 -20.39 -20.70 2.56
N ASN A 139 -19.14 -21.11 2.31
CA ASN A 139 -18.39 -21.96 3.23
C ASN A 139 -18.18 -21.30 4.60
N ALA A 140 -17.86 -20.00 4.64
CA ALA A 140 -17.75 -19.27 5.90
C ALA A 140 -19.11 -19.16 6.63
N ALA A 141 -20.21 -19.06 5.88
CA ALA A 141 -21.56 -18.91 6.42
C ALA A 141 -22.05 -20.22 7.05
N LEU A 142 -21.81 -21.35 6.37
CA LEU A 142 -22.09 -22.68 6.91
C LEU A 142 -21.32 -22.94 8.21
N LYS A 143 -20.01 -22.63 8.23
CA LYS A 143 -19.19 -22.76 9.46
C LYS A 143 -19.66 -21.86 10.59
N ALA A 144 -20.24 -20.70 10.26
CA ALA A 144 -20.82 -19.79 11.24
C ALA A 144 -22.25 -20.17 11.66
N GLY A 145 -22.83 -21.24 11.09
CA GLY A 145 -24.22 -21.66 11.31
C GLY A 145 -25.25 -20.63 10.86
N PHE A 146 -24.95 -19.87 9.80
CA PHE A 146 -25.87 -18.88 9.25
C PHE A 146 -27.01 -19.57 8.47
N GLN A 147 -28.19 -18.97 8.49
CA GLN A 147 -29.33 -19.46 7.71
C GLN A 147 -29.13 -19.14 6.24
N ILE A 148 -29.00 -20.17 5.41
CA ILE A 148 -28.89 -20.04 3.95
C ILE A 148 -30.29 -19.86 3.37
N ILE A 149 -30.53 -18.71 2.74
CA ILE A 149 -31.84 -18.32 2.16
C ILE A 149 -31.89 -18.66 0.67
N GLU A 150 -30.79 -18.49 -0.05
CA GLU A 150 -30.69 -18.81 -1.47
C GLU A 150 -29.30 -19.35 -1.80
N ARG A 151 -29.26 -20.53 -2.43
CA ARG A 151 -28.05 -21.16 -2.99
C ARG A 151 -28.40 -21.83 -4.31
N HIS A 152 -27.51 -21.72 -5.29
CA HIS A 152 -27.60 -22.46 -6.55
C HIS A 152 -26.33 -23.27 -6.76
N ALA A 153 -26.47 -24.54 -7.17
CA ALA A 153 -25.36 -25.38 -7.59
C ALA A 153 -24.93 -25.06 -9.03
N HIS A 154 -23.71 -25.38 -9.41
CA HIS A 154 -23.27 -25.43 -10.80
C HIS A 154 -23.98 -26.58 -11.51
N SER A 155 -24.43 -26.33 -12.74
CA SER A 155 -25.18 -27.32 -13.52
C SER A 155 -24.36 -28.55 -13.94
N GLN A 156 -23.03 -28.47 -13.84
CA GLN A 156 -22.12 -29.58 -14.15
C GLN A 156 -21.23 -29.89 -12.95
N HIS A 157 -21.14 -31.17 -12.63
CA HIS A 157 -20.31 -31.70 -11.55
C HIS A 157 -18.96 -32.07 -12.13
N VAL A 158 -17.95 -31.25 -11.86
CA VAL A 158 -16.56 -31.63 -12.11
C VAL A 158 -16.12 -32.52 -10.93
N PRO A 159 -15.64 -33.76 -11.13
CA PRO A 159 -15.13 -34.60 -10.05
C PRO A 159 -14.05 -33.87 -9.23
N GLY A 160 -14.11 -33.93 -7.89
CA GLY A 160 -13.19 -33.21 -6.99
C GLY A 160 -13.53 -31.71 -6.76
N SER A 161 -14.53 -31.15 -7.45
CA SER A 161 -14.95 -29.76 -7.23
C SER A 161 -15.88 -29.60 -6.02
N LEU A 162 -16.01 -28.38 -5.49
CA LEU A 162 -17.00 -28.05 -4.45
C LEU A 162 -18.44 -28.41 -4.86
N ALA A 163 -18.75 -28.44 -6.17
CA ALA A 163 -20.06 -28.85 -6.67
C ALA A 163 -20.32 -30.35 -6.43
N ALA A 164 -19.29 -31.20 -6.54
CA ALA A 164 -19.39 -32.63 -6.32
C ALA A 164 -19.79 -33.01 -4.87
N VAL A 165 -19.58 -32.09 -3.92
CA VAL A 165 -19.87 -32.28 -2.49
C VAL A 165 -20.96 -31.32 -1.99
N GLY A 166 -21.70 -30.65 -2.88
CA GLY A 166 -22.78 -29.72 -2.52
C GLY A 166 -22.32 -28.47 -1.75
N ARG A 167 -21.05 -28.07 -1.90
CA ARG A 167 -20.44 -26.90 -1.23
C ARG A 167 -20.18 -25.71 -2.14
N ASP A 168 -20.72 -25.75 -3.33
CA ASP A 168 -20.63 -24.65 -4.28
C ASP A 168 -21.78 -23.64 -4.11
N ALA A 169 -21.59 -22.44 -4.61
CA ALA A 169 -22.57 -21.38 -4.63
C ALA A 169 -22.33 -20.59 -5.92
N THR A 170 -23.02 -20.98 -6.98
CA THR A 170 -22.96 -20.27 -8.26
C THR A 170 -23.67 -18.93 -8.15
N VAL A 171 -23.13 -17.92 -8.81
CA VAL A 171 -23.76 -16.60 -8.94
C VAL A 171 -23.77 -16.16 -10.38
N PHE A 172 -24.91 -15.66 -10.86
CA PHE A 172 -25.08 -15.11 -12.21
C PHE A 172 -25.95 -13.85 -12.15
N TRP A 173 -25.42 -12.76 -12.73
CA TRP A 173 -26.04 -11.44 -12.60
C TRP A 173 -27.47 -11.41 -13.22
N ASN A 174 -28.52 -11.01 -12.50
CA ASN A 174 -28.66 -10.83 -11.04
C ASN A 174 -29.69 -11.79 -10.44
N TYR A 175 -30.11 -12.81 -11.18
CA TYR A 175 -31.20 -13.70 -10.79
C TYR A 175 -30.73 -15.03 -10.19
N VAL A 176 -29.44 -15.35 -10.23
CA VAL A 176 -28.81 -16.46 -9.50
C VAL A 176 -27.88 -15.82 -8.46
N ASP A 177 -28.25 -15.89 -7.18
CA ASP A 177 -27.61 -15.14 -6.10
C ASP A 177 -27.24 -16.07 -4.94
N LEU A 178 -26.39 -15.57 -4.05
CA LEU A 178 -26.12 -16.17 -2.75
C LEU A 178 -26.74 -15.27 -1.68
N ARG A 179 -27.69 -15.82 -0.91
CA ARG A 179 -28.35 -15.10 0.18
C ARG A 179 -28.29 -15.90 1.48
N PHE A 180 -27.98 -15.21 2.56
CA PHE A 180 -27.97 -15.78 3.91
C PHE A 180 -28.26 -14.70 4.94
N SER A 181 -28.64 -15.12 6.14
CA SER A 181 -28.91 -14.25 7.28
C SER A 181 -28.38 -14.85 8.58
N HIS A 182 -28.26 -14.02 9.61
CA HIS A 182 -27.86 -14.44 10.95
C HIS A 182 -28.74 -13.76 11.99
N GLN A 183 -28.98 -14.43 13.13
CA GLN A 183 -29.82 -13.89 14.21
C GLN A 183 -29.15 -12.77 15.01
N ALA A 184 -27.88 -12.50 14.77
CA ALA A 184 -27.13 -11.41 15.37
C ALA A 184 -26.42 -10.59 14.29
N ASP A 185 -26.07 -9.35 14.61
CA ASP A 185 -25.28 -8.50 13.73
C ASP A 185 -23.97 -9.22 13.36
N PHE A 186 -23.58 -9.13 12.09
CA PHE A 186 -22.33 -9.70 11.63
C PHE A 186 -21.59 -8.80 10.65
N ARG A 187 -20.26 -8.84 10.73
CA ARG A 187 -19.33 -8.13 9.87
C ARG A 187 -18.69 -9.10 8.88
N ILE A 188 -18.61 -8.69 7.61
CA ILE A 188 -17.87 -9.40 6.57
C ILE A 188 -16.46 -8.81 6.46
N GLU A 189 -15.43 -9.64 6.57
CA GLU A 189 -14.06 -9.28 6.21
C GLU A 189 -13.66 -10.09 4.98
N ALA A 190 -13.27 -9.40 3.90
CA ALA A 190 -12.97 -10.00 2.60
C ALA A 190 -11.65 -9.43 2.08
N ARG A 191 -10.57 -10.21 2.20
CA ARG A 191 -9.21 -9.74 1.91
C ARG A 191 -8.47 -10.72 1.01
N LEU A 192 -7.58 -10.19 0.17
CA LEU A 192 -6.65 -10.99 -0.61
C LEU A 192 -5.24 -10.80 -0.03
N SER A 193 -4.58 -11.91 0.30
CA SER A 193 -3.12 -11.93 0.48
C SER A 193 -2.43 -12.15 -0.87
N LYS A 194 -1.11 -12.35 -0.86
CA LYS A 194 -0.34 -12.73 -2.05
C LYS A 194 -0.94 -13.95 -2.77
N ASN A 195 -1.30 -14.98 -2.00
CA ASN A 195 -1.63 -16.30 -2.53
C ASN A 195 -3.07 -16.73 -2.26
N HIS A 196 -3.80 -16.08 -1.35
CA HIS A 196 -5.10 -16.57 -0.88
C HIS A 196 -6.16 -15.47 -0.80
N LEU A 197 -7.40 -15.86 -1.07
CA LEU A 197 -8.61 -15.13 -0.73
C LEU A 197 -9.07 -15.57 0.66
N HIS A 198 -9.16 -14.63 1.60
CA HIS A 198 -9.57 -14.84 2.98
C HIS A 198 -10.92 -14.18 3.24
N LEU A 199 -11.87 -14.97 3.71
CA LEU A 199 -13.19 -14.54 4.17
C LEU A 199 -13.34 -14.85 5.64
N ARG A 200 -13.81 -13.87 6.41
CA ARG A 200 -14.17 -14.04 7.82
C ARG A 200 -15.50 -13.37 8.10
N PHE A 201 -16.28 -13.97 8.98
CA PHE A 201 -17.42 -13.34 9.62
C PHE A 201 -17.10 -13.09 11.09
N ARG A 202 -17.38 -11.88 11.57
CA ARG A 202 -17.31 -11.53 12.99
C ARG A 202 -18.69 -11.22 13.53
N SER A 203 -19.02 -11.75 14.70
CA SER A 203 -20.29 -11.50 15.38
C SER A 203 -20.11 -11.75 16.88
N LEU A 204 -20.92 -11.10 17.72
CA LEU A 204 -20.91 -11.33 19.17
C LEU A 204 -21.58 -12.65 19.57
N LYS A 205 -22.37 -13.26 18.67
CA LYS A 205 -23.08 -14.50 18.92
C LYS A 205 -22.66 -15.55 17.90
N GLN A 206 -22.05 -16.62 18.38
CA GLN A 206 -21.79 -17.81 17.58
C GLN A 206 -23.11 -18.59 17.43
N ALA A 207 -23.46 -18.98 16.20
CA ALA A 207 -24.55 -19.94 16.00
C ALA A 207 -24.05 -21.35 16.35
N GLN A 208 -24.96 -22.30 16.57
CA GLN A 208 -24.58 -23.71 16.71
C GLN A 208 -23.94 -24.19 15.39
N GLU A 209 -22.75 -24.79 15.48
CA GLU A 209 -22.10 -25.42 14.32
C GLU A 209 -23.00 -26.53 13.78
N GLU A 210 -23.48 -26.39 12.55
CA GLU A 210 -23.89 -27.57 11.79
C GLU A 210 -22.62 -28.32 11.39
N SER A 211 -22.48 -29.56 11.87
CA SER A 211 -21.36 -30.43 11.55
C SER A 211 -21.37 -30.74 10.04
N ALA A 212 -20.67 -29.92 9.27
CA ALA A 212 -20.55 -30.10 7.84
C ALA A 212 -19.36 -31.04 7.56
N PRO A 213 -19.49 -32.11 6.74
CA PRO A 213 -18.44 -33.10 6.54
C PRO A 213 -17.12 -32.45 6.08
N VAL A 214 -15.99 -32.84 6.67
CA VAL A 214 -14.67 -32.32 6.29
C VAL A 214 -14.39 -32.73 4.85
N VAL A 215 -14.23 -31.76 3.94
CA VAL A 215 -13.87 -32.02 2.55
C VAL A 215 -12.40 -31.73 2.40
N ASP A 216 -11.63 -32.77 2.08
CA ASP A 216 -10.25 -32.65 1.67
C ASP A 216 -10.18 -31.96 0.30
N GLN A 217 -9.55 -30.79 0.25
CA GLN A 217 -9.39 -29.97 -0.95
C GLN A 217 -8.17 -30.41 -1.79
N SER A 218 -7.53 -31.53 -1.44
CA SER A 218 -6.30 -32.04 -2.09
C SER A 218 -6.53 -32.65 -3.48
N SER A 219 -7.76 -33.01 -3.84
CA SER A 219 -8.06 -33.58 -5.17
C SER A 219 -8.31 -32.47 -6.18
N GLN A 220 -7.27 -32.13 -6.95
CA GLN A 220 -7.47 -31.40 -8.20
C GLN A 220 -8.34 -32.29 -9.11
N PRO A 221 -9.40 -31.75 -9.72
CA PRO A 221 -10.10 -32.46 -10.77
C PRO A 221 -9.13 -32.87 -11.88
N ASP A 222 -9.31 -34.08 -12.41
CA ASP A 222 -8.74 -34.45 -13.71
C ASP A 222 -9.06 -33.34 -14.74
N ALA A 223 -8.09 -33.08 -15.62
CA ALA A 223 -8.03 -31.97 -16.58
C ALA A 223 -9.40 -31.44 -17.04
N ILE A 224 -9.85 -30.36 -16.41
CA ILE A 224 -11.03 -29.60 -16.87
C ILE A 224 -10.74 -29.14 -18.29
N GLY A 225 -11.62 -29.47 -19.24
CA GLY A 225 -11.52 -28.98 -20.61
C GLY A 225 -11.48 -27.45 -20.62
N ASN A 226 -10.39 -26.87 -21.12
CA ASN A 226 -10.23 -25.44 -21.29
C ASN A 226 -10.12 -25.13 -22.80
N CYS A 227 -10.29 -23.86 -23.19
CA CYS A 227 -10.16 -23.47 -24.59
C CYS A 227 -8.78 -23.82 -25.20
N TYR A 228 -7.75 -23.99 -24.36
CA TYR A 228 -6.38 -24.31 -24.75
C TYR A 228 -6.08 -25.82 -24.82
N SER A 229 -6.93 -26.67 -24.25
CA SER A 229 -6.77 -28.13 -24.18
C SER A 229 -7.71 -28.87 -25.13
N CYS A 230 -8.78 -28.21 -25.57
CA CYS A 230 -9.72 -28.80 -26.55
C CYS A 230 -9.27 -28.65 -28.02
N ASN A 231 -8.31 -27.75 -28.31
CA ASN A 231 -7.78 -27.48 -29.65
C ASN A 231 -8.85 -27.06 -30.70
N ILE A 232 -10.02 -26.59 -30.27
CA ILE A 232 -11.12 -26.14 -31.14
C ILE A 232 -11.05 -24.61 -31.31
N SER A 233 -10.38 -24.15 -32.37
CA SER A 233 -10.24 -22.73 -32.70
C SER A 233 -11.48 -22.10 -33.35
N SER A 234 -12.38 -22.92 -33.91
CA SER A 234 -13.65 -22.48 -34.51
C SER A 234 -14.77 -22.21 -33.49
N CYS A 235 -14.52 -22.50 -32.21
CA CYS A 235 -15.48 -22.27 -31.14
C CYS A 235 -15.63 -20.77 -30.89
N PHE A 236 -16.86 -20.24 -30.94
CA PHE A 236 -17.13 -18.82 -30.63
C PHE A 236 -16.75 -18.39 -29.19
N ARG A 237 -16.44 -19.36 -28.32
CA ARG A 237 -15.96 -19.16 -26.94
C ARG A 237 -14.43 -19.16 -26.84
N ASN A 238 -13.73 -19.56 -27.91
CA ASN A 238 -12.28 -19.48 -28.03
C ASN A 238 -11.91 -18.06 -28.47
N ASP A 239 -11.08 -17.38 -27.68
CA ASP A 239 -10.52 -16.08 -28.04
C ASP A 239 -9.01 -16.22 -28.29
N PRO A 240 -8.58 -16.36 -29.56
CA PRO A 240 -7.17 -16.56 -29.91
C PRO A 240 -6.30 -15.32 -29.70
N GLN A 241 -6.87 -14.15 -29.35
CA GLN A 241 -6.10 -12.91 -29.19
C GLN A 241 -5.35 -12.81 -27.84
N GLU A 242 -5.69 -13.62 -26.84
CA GLU A 242 -5.08 -13.55 -25.49
C GLU A 242 -3.90 -14.53 -25.25
N GLU A 243 -3.53 -15.37 -26.22
CA GLU A 243 -2.46 -16.38 -26.07
C GLU A 243 -1.05 -15.78 -25.95
N ASN A 244 -0.82 -14.56 -26.46
CA ASN A 244 0.52 -13.99 -26.64
C ASN A 244 0.81 -12.70 -25.84
N ASP A 245 0.04 -12.36 -24.80
CA ASP A 245 0.32 -11.14 -24.05
C ASP A 245 1.44 -11.36 -23.00
N GLU A 246 2.69 -11.07 -23.39
CA GLU A 246 3.93 -11.07 -22.59
C GLU A 246 3.94 -10.03 -21.43
N LYS A 247 2.76 -9.53 -21.01
CA LYS A 247 2.62 -8.54 -19.94
C LYS A 247 2.51 -9.14 -18.54
N LEU A 248 2.27 -10.44 -18.44
CA LEU A 248 2.19 -11.11 -17.14
C LEU A 248 3.56 -11.12 -16.45
N GLY A 249 3.56 -10.97 -15.13
CA GLY A 249 4.79 -11.08 -14.33
C GLY A 249 5.56 -9.76 -14.17
N ARG A 250 5.21 -8.71 -14.92
CA ARG A 250 5.85 -7.38 -14.83
C ARG A 250 5.63 -6.71 -13.47
N ALA A 251 6.54 -5.82 -13.10
CA ALA A 251 6.41 -4.96 -11.94
C ALA A 251 5.87 -3.56 -12.29
N ALA A 252 5.29 -2.90 -11.29
CA ALA A 252 5.03 -1.47 -11.33
C ALA A 252 5.78 -0.75 -10.22
N ILE A 253 6.54 0.28 -10.60
CA ILE A 253 7.36 1.10 -9.71
C ILE A 253 6.57 2.38 -9.39
N LEU A 254 6.11 2.53 -8.16
CA LEU A 254 5.20 3.59 -7.71
C LEU A 254 5.93 4.60 -6.82
N LEU A 255 6.33 5.73 -7.40
CA LEU A 255 7.23 6.68 -6.77
C LEU A 255 6.52 7.97 -6.33
N ASP A 256 7.04 8.55 -5.26
CA ASP A 256 6.71 9.88 -4.75
C ASP A 256 7.90 10.84 -4.95
N SER A 257 8.59 11.26 -3.89
CA SER A 257 9.75 12.14 -3.92
C SER A 257 11.03 11.39 -4.27
N TYR A 258 11.93 12.07 -4.98
CA TYR A 258 13.22 11.53 -5.37
C TYR A 258 14.16 11.29 -4.18
N VAL A 259 14.78 10.11 -4.17
CA VAL A 259 15.81 9.68 -3.22
C VAL A 259 16.95 9.03 -4.01
N PRO A 260 18.19 9.55 -3.98
CA PRO A 260 19.31 9.04 -4.76
C PRO A 260 19.57 7.54 -4.59
N GLU A 261 19.52 7.03 -3.36
CA GLU A 261 19.85 5.64 -3.04
C GLU A 261 18.84 4.70 -3.69
N PHE A 262 17.57 5.09 -3.74
CA PHE A 262 16.54 4.32 -4.42
C PHE A 262 16.70 4.37 -5.95
N GLN A 263 17.18 5.49 -6.51
CA GLN A 263 17.53 5.55 -7.94
C GLN A 263 18.63 4.53 -8.26
N THR A 264 19.71 4.51 -7.47
CA THR A 264 20.82 3.55 -7.65
C THR A 264 20.34 2.10 -7.51
N TYR A 265 19.50 1.81 -6.50
CA TYR A 265 18.93 0.47 -6.31
C TYR A 265 18.08 0.00 -7.50
N LEU A 266 17.27 0.89 -8.07
CA LEU A 266 16.46 0.58 -9.26
C LEU A 266 17.33 0.41 -10.51
N GLU A 267 18.41 1.18 -10.68
CA GLU A 267 19.31 1.05 -11.83
C GLU A 267 20.13 -0.24 -11.83
N GLN A 268 20.31 -0.88 -10.66
CA GLN A 268 21.03 -2.15 -10.52
C GLN A 268 20.24 -3.38 -10.95
N GLN A 269 18.93 -3.23 -11.20
CA GLN A 269 18.02 -4.33 -11.55
C GLN A 269 17.48 -4.16 -12.98
N ASP A 270 17.15 -5.28 -13.63
CA ASP A 270 16.48 -5.22 -14.92
C ASP A 270 14.99 -4.90 -14.73
N HIS A 271 14.65 -3.65 -15.01
CA HIS A 271 13.27 -3.15 -15.04
C HIS A 271 12.80 -2.82 -16.47
N SER A 272 13.48 -3.34 -17.49
CA SER A 272 13.23 -2.96 -18.89
C SER A 272 11.78 -3.19 -19.32
N ALA A 273 11.15 -4.26 -18.83
CA ALA A 273 9.75 -4.61 -19.12
C ALA A 273 8.72 -3.94 -18.19
N ASP A 274 9.16 -3.28 -17.11
CA ASP A 274 8.30 -2.75 -16.06
C ASP A 274 7.64 -1.42 -16.42
N THR A 275 6.71 -0.97 -15.57
CA THR A 275 6.05 0.34 -15.71
C THR A 275 6.41 1.24 -14.53
N MET A 276 6.98 2.40 -14.84
CA MET A 276 7.32 3.41 -13.84
C MET A 276 6.23 4.48 -13.73
N PHE A 277 5.86 4.81 -12.50
CA PHE A 277 4.91 5.87 -12.15
C PHE A 277 5.62 6.96 -11.35
N CYS A 278 5.58 8.18 -11.86
CA CYS A 278 6.25 9.33 -11.26
C CYS A 278 5.27 10.49 -11.04
N PRO A 279 5.47 11.35 -10.03
CA PRO A 279 4.55 12.46 -9.81
C PRO A 279 4.57 13.48 -10.96
N ILE A 280 5.74 13.77 -11.53
CA ILE A 280 5.92 14.77 -12.59
C ILE A 280 7.18 14.49 -13.40
N HIS A 281 7.20 14.93 -14.66
CA HIS A 281 8.39 14.84 -15.50
C HIS A 281 9.41 15.94 -15.13
N ALA A 282 10.43 15.59 -14.34
CA ALA A 282 11.32 16.57 -13.70
C ALA A 282 12.03 17.54 -14.67
N GLN A 283 12.59 17.06 -15.78
CA GLN A 283 13.32 17.92 -16.73
C GLN A 283 12.41 18.99 -17.34
N ARG A 284 11.24 18.57 -17.85
CA ARG A 284 10.22 19.44 -18.44
C ARG A 284 9.72 20.52 -17.48
N PHE A 285 9.59 20.21 -16.18
CA PHE A 285 9.02 21.11 -15.17
C PHE A 285 10.07 21.71 -14.22
N ARG A 286 11.37 21.50 -14.48
CA ARG A 286 12.49 21.93 -13.61
C ARG A 286 12.24 21.58 -12.14
N ALA A 287 11.84 20.34 -11.88
CA ALA A 287 11.40 19.89 -10.56
C ALA A 287 12.43 18.92 -9.94
N PRO A 288 13.48 19.41 -9.26
CA PRO A 288 14.59 18.58 -8.76
C PRO A 288 14.14 17.55 -7.71
N ALA A 289 13.06 17.82 -6.99
CA ALA A 289 12.46 16.90 -6.03
C ALA A 289 11.88 15.61 -6.65
N TYR A 290 11.83 15.51 -7.99
CA TYR A 290 11.26 14.39 -8.73
C TYR A 290 12.18 13.88 -9.85
N ARG A 291 13.50 14.13 -9.75
CA ARG A 291 14.52 13.88 -10.79
C ARG A 291 14.85 12.41 -11.07
N TRP A 292 13.88 11.53 -10.92
CA TRP A 292 13.99 10.11 -11.25
C TRP A 292 14.39 9.92 -12.72
N LYS A 293 15.39 9.06 -12.97
CA LYS A 293 15.68 8.55 -14.32
C LYS A 293 14.87 7.28 -14.51
N ASN A 294 14.29 7.12 -15.69
CA ASN A 294 13.46 5.96 -16.00
C ASN A 294 14.34 4.77 -16.41
N PRO A 295 14.42 3.69 -15.60
CA PRO A 295 15.19 2.49 -15.96
C PRO A 295 14.40 1.57 -16.92
N THR A 296 13.13 1.88 -17.21
CA THR A 296 12.26 1.03 -18.04
C THR A 296 12.34 1.41 -19.52
N ARG A 297 12.08 0.45 -20.43
CA ARG A 297 11.93 0.75 -21.87
C ARG A 297 10.61 1.47 -22.17
N ASN A 298 9.62 1.30 -21.30
CA ASN A 298 8.31 1.93 -21.45
C ASN A 298 8.37 3.41 -21.01
N PRO A 299 7.58 4.31 -21.62
CA PRO A 299 7.48 5.67 -21.11
C PRO A 299 6.85 5.67 -19.71
N ALA A 300 7.45 6.44 -18.79
CA ALA A 300 6.90 6.59 -17.44
C ALA A 300 5.54 7.31 -17.47
N ILE A 301 4.70 6.97 -16.50
CA ILE A 301 3.35 7.50 -16.34
C ILE A 301 3.39 8.63 -15.30
N TYR A 302 2.90 9.82 -15.66
CA TYR A 302 3.05 11.02 -14.83
C TYR A 302 1.74 11.56 -14.26
N ALA A 303 1.70 11.82 -12.95
CA ALA A 303 0.58 12.49 -12.25
C ALA A 303 0.71 14.03 -12.23
N THR A 304 1.22 14.63 -13.31
CA THR A 304 1.69 16.03 -13.36
C THR A 304 0.70 17.05 -12.79
N ALA A 305 -0.56 17.02 -13.21
CA ALA A 305 -1.57 17.99 -12.76
C ALA A 305 -1.80 17.92 -11.24
N LEU A 306 -1.82 16.69 -10.68
CA LEU A 306 -1.98 16.49 -9.24
C LEU A 306 -0.75 17.02 -8.48
N THR A 307 0.45 16.82 -9.00
CA THR A 307 1.71 17.27 -8.40
C THR A 307 1.85 18.79 -8.43
N LEU A 308 1.42 19.44 -9.52
CA LEU A 308 1.37 20.90 -9.59
C LEU A 308 0.35 21.47 -8.61
N ALA A 309 -0.84 20.88 -8.50
CA ALA A 309 -1.85 21.27 -7.51
C ALA A 309 -1.32 21.12 -6.07
N ARG A 310 -0.60 20.02 -5.77
CA ARG A 310 0.11 19.85 -4.49
C ARG A 310 1.07 20.99 -4.25
N SER A 311 1.95 21.26 -5.21
CA SER A 311 2.99 22.28 -5.10
C SER A 311 2.41 23.67 -4.87
N LEU A 312 1.34 24.04 -5.57
CA LEU A 312 0.63 25.31 -5.37
C LEU A 312 -0.02 25.36 -3.99
N ARG A 313 -0.73 24.31 -3.58
CA ARG A 313 -1.43 24.31 -2.29
C ARG A 313 -0.48 24.44 -1.10
N LEU A 314 0.68 23.78 -1.17
CA LEU A 314 1.69 23.81 -0.10
C LEU A 314 2.35 25.20 0.07
N ARG A 315 2.43 26.02 -0.98
CA ARG A 315 2.99 27.39 -0.90
C ARG A 315 2.16 28.35 -0.06
N TYR A 316 0.85 28.09 0.06
CA TYR A 316 -0.09 28.95 0.78
C TYR A 316 -0.50 28.38 2.15
N LEU A 317 0.26 27.41 2.68
CA LEU A 317 0.03 26.88 4.01
C LEU A 317 0.90 27.61 5.03
N PRO A 318 0.40 27.83 6.26
CA PRO A 318 1.23 28.30 7.36
C PRO A 318 2.35 27.29 7.64
N SER A 319 3.50 27.81 8.08
CA SER A 319 4.67 27.01 8.48
C SER A 319 4.49 26.28 9.80
N GLU A 320 3.50 26.66 10.59
CA GLU A 320 3.20 26.14 11.93
C GLU A 320 1.89 25.34 11.94
N GLY A 321 1.85 24.31 12.81
CA GLY A 321 0.69 23.46 13.01
C GLY A 321 0.65 22.22 12.11
N GLY A 322 -0.13 21.22 12.52
CA GLY A 322 -0.36 19.97 11.76
C GLY A 322 -1.07 20.12 10.39
N ALA A 323 -1.38 21.34 9.93
CA ALA A 323 -2.06 21.58 8.64
C ALA A 323 -1.21 21.15 7.43
N LEU A 324 0.11 21.37 7.50
CA LEU A 324 1.06 20.94 6.47
C LEU A 324 1.05 19.42 6.32
N GLN A 325 1.23 18.70 7.44
CA GLN A 325 1.25 17.24 7.48
C GLN A 325 -0.06 16.64 6.94
N ARG A 326 -1.21 17.14 7.42
CA ARG A 326 -2.53 16.69 6.95
C ARG A 326 -2.68 16.88 5.44
N THR A 327 -2.22 18.02 4.91
CA THR A 327 -2.30 18.29 3.47
C THR A 327 -1.39 17.36 2.67
N LEU A 328 -0.17 17.10 3.14
CA LEU A 328 0.74 16.15 2.51
C LEU A 328 0.12 14.75 2.41
N MET A 329 -0.41 14.22 3.52
CA MET A 329 -1.09 12.92 3.55
C MET A 329 -2.30 12.86 2.61
N GLN A 330 -3.08 13.94 2.51
CA GLN A 330 -4.19 14.01 1.56
C GLN A 330 -3.72 13.91 0.10
N PHE A 331 -2.60 14.54 -0.24
CA PHE A 331 -2.03 14.43 -1.59
C PHE A 331 -1.38 13.07 -1.85
N ASP A 332 -0.76 12.46 -0.85
CA ASP A 332 -0.21 11.10 -0.97
C ASP A 332 -1.34 10.08 -1.20
N ARG A 333 -2.48 10.23 -0.50
CA ARG A 333 -3.71 9.47 -0.79
C ARG A 333 -4.20 9.68 -2.23
N LYS A 334 -4.33 10.93 -2.68
CA LYS A 334 -4.79 11.24 -4.04
C LYS A 334 -3.84 10.65 -5.10
N LEU A 335 -2.53 10.65 -4.83
CA LEU A 335 -1.52 10.10 -5.73
C LEU A 335 -1.63 8.57 -5.78
N ALA A 336 -1.76 7.92 -4.63
CA ALA A 336 -2.00 6.48 -4.53
C ALA A 336 -3.28 6.06 -5.28
N GLU A 337 -4.39 6.78 -5.11
CA GLU A 337 -5.64 6.53 -5.85
C GLU A 337 -5.46 6.73 -7.37
N TRP A 338 -4.66 7.73 -7.78
CA TRP A 338 -4.40 8.00 -9.18
C TRP A 338 -3.55 6.90 -9.84
N TYR A 339 -2.52 6.40 -9.14
CA TYR A 339 -1.73 5.24 -9.56
C TYR A 339 -2.58 3.96 -9.58
N ALA A 340 -3.33 3.68 -8.51
CA ALA A 340 -4.13 2.47 -8.38
C ALA A 340 -5.12 2.23 -9.53
N ARG A 341 -5.66 3.31 -10.12
CA ARG A 341 -6.57 3.25 -11.28
C ARG A 341 -5.88 2.89 -12.60
N ARG A 342 -4.55 2.95 -12.66
CA ARG A 342 -3.73 2.79 -13.87
C ARG A 342 -2.78 1.59 -13.82
N ILE A 343 -2.62 0.97 -12.66
CA ILE A 343 -1.85 -0.27 -12.54
C ILE A 343 -2.56 -1.36 -13.36
N ASP A 344 -1.81 -1.99 -14.26
CA ASP A 344 -2.30 -3.11 -15.04
C ASP A 344 -2.63 -4.30 -14.12
N TYR A 345 -3.71 -5.01 -14.41
CA TYR A 345 -4.12 -6.13 -13.57
C TYR A 345 -3.15 -7.32 -13.64
N ARG A 346 -2.34 -7.41 -14.70
CA ARG A 346 -1.32 -8.44 -14.92
C ARG A 346 0.00 -8.14 -14.21
N THR A 347 0.16 -6.94 -13.66
CA THR A 347 1.26 -6.62 -12.76
C THR A 347 1.18 -7.52 -11.52
N THR A 348 2.20 -8.34 -11.28
CA THR A 348 2.24 -9.29 -10.15
C THR A 348 3.16 -8.84 -9.02
N HIS A 349 4.02 -7.86 -9.29
CA HIS A 349 4.95 -7.28 -8.33
C HIS A 349 4.83 -5.74 -8.28
N LEU A 350 4.98 -5.14 -7.11
CA LEU A 350 4.98 -3.69 -6.92
C LEU A 350 6.23 -3.24 -6.18
N ILE A 351 6.83 -2.14 -6.58
CA ILE A 351 7.89 -1.46 -5.82
C ILE A 351 7.32 -0.10 -5.42
N VAL A 352 7.18 0.16 -4.12
CA VAL A 352 6.31 1.24 -3.63
C VAL A 352 7.04 2.17 -2.67
N SER A 353 6.99 3.49 -2.92
CA SER A 353 7.38 4.48 -1.92
C SER A 353 6.50 4.39 -0.66
N GLN A 354 7.13 4.36 0.52
CA GLN A 354 6.45 4.16 1.80
C GLN A 354 5.27 5.10 2.06
N ASN A 355 5.31 6.36 1.64
CA ASN A 355 4.19 7.30 1.86
C ASN A 355 2.90 6.91 1.12
N LEU A 356 3.00 6.15 0.03
CA LEU A 356 1.84 5.65 -0.73
C LEU A 356 1.27 4.36 -0.15
N LEU A 357 2.09 3.64 0.63
CA LEU A 357 1.84 2.29 1.10
C LEU A 357 0.51 2.13 1.88
N PRO A 358 0.20 2.92 2.93
CA PRO A 358 -1.05 2.74 3.68
C PRO A 358 -2.29 2.95 2.82
N HIS A 359 -2.23 3.89 1.87
CA HIS A 359 -3.34 4.19 0.98
C HIS A 359 -3.56 3.08 -0.06
N LEU A 360 -2.48 2.57 -0.66
CA LEU A 360 -2.55 1.45 -1.60
C LEU A 360 -3.03 0.15 -0.91
N TRP A 361 -2.63 -0.05 0.35
CA TRP A 361 -3.12 -1.15 1.19
C TRP A 361 -4.63 -1.07 1.40
N GLN A 362 -5.14 0.08 1.86
CA GLN A 362 -6.58 0.31 2.05
C GLN A 362 -7.38 0.17 0.75
N LEU A 363 -6.79 0.56 -0.39
CA LEU A 363 -7.38 0.38 -1.71
C LEU A 363 -7.36 -1.08 -2.20
N GLY A 364 -6.82 -2.03 -1.42
CA GLY A 364 -6.75 -3.45 -1.75
C GLY A 364 -5.85 -3.76 -2.95
N VAL A 365 -4.96 -2.83 -3.33
CA VAL A 365 -4.12 -2.95 -4.54
C VAL A 365 -3.10 -4.08 -4.38
N MET A 366 -2.64 -4.36 -3.16
CA MET A 366 -1.64 -5.39 -2.90
C MET A 366 -2.17 -6.82 -3.06
N GLY A 367 -3.49 -7.00 -3.07
CA GLY A 367 -4.13 -8.32 -3.13
C GLY A 367 -3.72 -9.14 -4.36
N GLY A 368 -3.20 -10.35 -4.14
CA GLY A 368 -2.70 -11.21 -5.22
C GLY A 368 -1.36 -10.77 -5.82
N ARG A 369 -0.64 -9.83 -5.19
CA ARG A 369 0.67 -9.33 -5.63
C ARG A 369 1.71 -9.51 -4.53
N THR A 370 2.96 -9.56 -4.95
CA THR A 370 4.11 -9.30 -4.07
C THR A 370 4.47 -7.83 -4.12
N PHE A 371 5.13 -7.32 -3.10
CA PHE A 371 5.60 -5.94 -3.14
C PHE A 371 6.82 -5.71 -2.25
N ASP A 372 7.64 -4.77 -2.71
CA ASP A 372 8.79 -4.22 -1.99
C ASP A 372 8.50 -2.77 -1.61
N VAL A 373 9.07 -2.31 -0.51
CA VAL A 373 8.85 -0.95 0.01
C VAL A 373 10.16 -0.16 0.00
N LEU A 374 10.15 0.99 -0.66
CA LEU A 374 11.21 1.99 -0.58
C LEU A 374 10.92 2.88 0.64
N ALA A 375 11.62 2.62 1.75
CA ALA A 375 11.36 3.23 3.05
C ALA A 375 12.47 4.24 3.41
N ASN A 376 12.13 5.53 3.44
CA ASN A 376 13.05 6.59 3.82
C ASN A 376 12.82 7.11 5.24
N ARG A 377 11.77 6.66 5.93
CA ARG A 377 11.42 7.11 7.29
C ARG A 377 10.96 5.97 8.17
N TYR A 378 10.94 6.24 9.47
CA TYR A 378 10.29 5.37 10.45
C TYR A 378 8.80 5.19 10.12
N ALA A 379 8.22 4.08 10.57
CA ALA A 379 6.78 3.90 10.53
C ALA A 379 6.07 5.05 11.28
N MET A 380 4.87 5.41 10.84
CA MET A 380 4.10 6.51 11.40
C MET A 380 3.86 6.36 12.91
N SER A 381 3.59 5.14 13.38
CA SER A 381 3.45 4.84 14.81
C SER A 381 4.72 5.12 15.60
N GLU A 382 5.88 4.80 15.04
CA GLU A 382 7.19 5.03 15.67
C GLU A 382 7.52 6.53 15.70
N ILE A 383 7.26 7.25 14.60
CA ILE A 383 7.39 8.71 14.56
C ILE A 383 6.54 9.36 15.64
N GLN A 384 5.27 8.94 15.77
CA GLN A 384 4.37 9.48 16.78
C GLN A 384 4.87 9.18 18.20
N SER A 385 5.28 7.94 18.48
CA SER A 385 5.83 7.55 19.79
C SER A 385 7.04 8.40 20.19
N LYS A 386 8.01 8.56 19.28
CA LYS A 386 9.22 9.38 19.53
C LYS A 386 8.89 10.84 19.82
N LEU A 387 7.93 11.41 19.09
CA LEU A 387 7.51 12.81 19.30
C LEU A 387 6.71 12.98 20.58
N ASP A 388 5.89 12.00 20.96
CA ASP A 388 5.14 12.02 22.21
C ASP A 388 6.07 11.90 23.43
N GLU A 389 7.16 11.13 23.32
CA GLU A 389 8.23 11.10 24.33
C GLU A 389 8.97 12.43 24.44
N ALA A 390 9.37 13.01 23.30
CA ALA A 390 10.00 14.33 23.27
C ALA A 390 9.09 15.42 23.86
N TYR A 391 7.78 15.36 23.58
CA TYR A 391 6.80 16.31 24.11
C TYR A 391 6.67 16.25 25.64
N LYS A 392 6.88 15.08 26.26
CA LYS A 392 6.91 14.97 27.73
C LYS A 392 8.09 15.73 28.34
N LEU A 393 9.21 15.81 27.62
CA LEU A 393 10.40 16.55 28.04
C LEU A 393 10.26 18.05 27.79
N HIS A 394 9.62 18.43 26.67
CA HIS A 394 9.42 19.83 26.27
C HIS A 394 7.93 20.15 26.00
N PRO A 395 7.07 20.24 27.05
CA PRO A 395 5.63 20.44 26.87
C PRO A 395 5.25 21.79 26.24
N THR A 396 6.16 22.77 26.29
CA THR A 396 5.99 24.10 25.71
C THR A 396 6.26 24.15 24.21
N SER A 397 6.81 23.08 23.62
CA SER A 397 7.08 23.04 22.17
C SER A 397 5.79 23.05 21.37
N SER A 398 5.71 23.96 20.40
CA SER A 398 4.54 24.07 19.52
C SER A 398 4.54 23.02 18.41
N THR A 399 5.69 22.42 18.07
CA THR A 399 5.79 21.51 16.91
C THR A 399 5.90 20.02 17.26
N LEU A 400 6.28 19.67 18.50
CA LEU A 400 6.38 18.26 18.91
C LEU A 400 5.03 17.53 18.88
N HIS A 401 3.94 18.24 19.11
CA HIS A 401 2.58 17.68 19.05
C HIS A 401 1.94 17.75 17.64
N ASP A 402 2.63 18.32 16.63
CA ASP A 402 2.02 18.54 15.31
C ASP A 402 1.75 17.25 14.53
N PHE A 403 2.56 16.21 14.76
CA PHE A 403 2.45 14.95 14.05
C PHE A 403 1.38 14.06 14.69
N ARG A 404 0.20 14.00 14.08
CA ARG A 404 -0.90 13.12 14.52
C ARG A 404 -1.44 12.33 13.36
N VAL A 405 -1.43 11.01 13.48
CA VAL A 405 -1.84 10.10 12.42
C VAL A 405 -3.15 9.45 12.78
N ASP A 406 -4.06 9.39 11.80
CA ASP A 406 -5.27 8.59 11.92
C ASP A 406 -4.90 7.12 12.17
N GLU A 407 -5.49 6.53 13.21
CA GLU A 407 -5.18 5.17 13.64
C GLU A 407 -5.36 4.13 12.52
N ARG A 408 -6.35 4.32 11.63
CA ARG A 408 -6.57 3.40 10.50
C ARG A 408 -5.46 3.50 9.46
N ILE A 409 -4.90 4.69 9.25
CA ILE A 409 -3.77 4.91 8.34
C ILE A 409 -2.50 4.32 8.94
N SER A 410 -2.26 4.55 10.23
CA SER A 410 -1.12 3.97 10.94
C SER A 410 -1.19 2.44 10.92
N ALA A 411 -2.34 1.85 11.28
CA ALA A 411 -2.53 0.41 11.26
C ALA A 411 -2.39 -0.18 9.84
N ALA A 412 -2.88 0.53 8.81
CA ALA A 412 -2.69 0.11 7.42
C ALA A 412 -1.21 0.10 7.01
N GLU A 413 -0.43 1.10 7.43
CA GLU A 413 1.01 1.13 7.17
C GLU A 413 1.71 -0.03 7.88
N THR A 414 1.46 -0.24 9.17
CA THR A 414 2.06 -1.33 9.96
C THR A 414 1.76 -2.70 9.33
N GLN A 415 0.51 -2.96 8.97
CA GLN A 415 0.11 -4.22 8.33
C GLN A 415 0.75 -4.41 6.95
N ALA A 416 0.87 -3.33 6.17
CA ALA A 416 1.48 -3.37 4.87
C ALA A 416 2.99 -3.61 4.94
N LEU A 417 3.70 -2.93 5.85
CA LEU A 417 5.13 -3.16 6.08
C LEU A 417 5.40 -4.60 6.50
N ALA A 418 4.61 -5.14 7.45
CA ALA A 418 4.74 -6.54 7.88
C ALA A 418 4.44 -7.57 6.78
N SER A 419 3.73 -7.16 5.73
CA SER A 419 3.38 -8.02 4.58
C SER A 419 4.31 -7.81 3.37
N ALA A 420 5.25 -6.88 3.45
CA ALA A 420 6.20 -6.61 2.37
C ALA A 420 7.15 -7.80 2.20
N ARG A 421 7.57 -8.05 0.96
CA ARG A 421 8.63 -9.03 0.68
C ARG A 421 9.97 -8.51 1.17
N LYS A 422 10.30 -7.26 0.83
CA LYS A 422 11.51 -6.56 1.26
C LYS A 422 11.24 -5.11 1.59
N ILE A 423 12.01 -4.57 2.52
CA ILE A 423 12.06 -3.14 2.83
C ILE A 423 13.45 -2.63 2.50
N ILE A 424 13.52 -1.61 1.65
CA ILE A 424 14.76 -1.04 1.13
C ILE A 424 14.95 0.34 1.74
N THR A 425 16.09 0.56 2.39
CA THR A 425 16.38 1.83 3.07
C THR A 425 17.88 2.08 3.15
N ALA A 426 18.30 3.34 3.09
CA ALA A 426 19.67 3.73 3.45
C ALA A 426 19.83 4.02 4.95
N HIS A 427 18.71 4.17 5.66
CA HIS A 427 18.68 4.70 7.00
C HIS A 427 18.79 3.57 8.04
N CYS A 428 19.91 3.50 8.76
CA CYS A 428 20.18 2.39 9.70
C CYS A 428 19.15 2.31 10.84
N GLY A 429 18.74 3.45 11.42
CA GLY A 429 17.71 3.46 12.46
C GLY A 429 16.34 2.97 11.98
N VAL A 430 15.92 3.36 10.77
CA VAL A 430 14.73 2.82 10.10
C VAL A 430 14.89 1.31 9.93
N ALA A 431 16.01 0.85 9.35
CA ALA A 431 16.28 -0.57 9.14
C ALA A 431 16.13 -1.41 10.42
N ALA A 432 16.61 -0.89 11.56
CA ALA A 432 16.54 -1.57 12.85
C ALA A 432 15.11 -1.76 13.39
N THR A 433 14.14 -0.96 12.93
CA THR A 433 12.73 -0.99 13.39
C THR A 433 11.78 -1.68 12.42
N MET A 434 12.25 -2.00 11.21
CA MET A 434 11.40 -2.49 10.13
C MET A 434 11.18 -4.02 10.24
N PRO A 435 9.95 -4.51 9.99
CA PRO A 435 9.67 -5.95 10.05
C PRO A 435 10.18 -6.68 8.79
N GLY A 436 10.58 -7.94 8.95
CA GLY A 436 10.91 -8.81 7.81
C GLY A 436 12.29 -8.57 7.21
N GLU A 437 12.43 -8.85 5.91
CA GLU A 437 13.71 -8.72 5.20
C GLU A 437 14.00 -7.24 4.89
N VAL A 438 15.16 -6.74 5.35
CA VAL A 438 15.59 -5.36 5.14
C VAL A 438 16.88 -5.33 4.30
N VAL A 439 16.87 -4.54 3.23
CA VAL A 439 18.03 -4.26 2.38
C VAL A 439 18.55 -2.86 2.74
N ILE A 440 19.72 -2.82 3.36
CA ILE A 440 20.39 -1.57 3.74
C ILE A 440 21.25 -1.09 2.56
N LEU A 441 20.95 0.10 2.06
CA LEU A 441 21.69 0.77 1.00
C LEU A 441 22.78 1.69 1.58
N PRO A 442 23.91 1.86 0.90
CA PRO A 442 24.84 2.93 1.23
C PRO A 442 24.20 4.30 0.95
N TRP A 443 24.45 5.28 1.82
CA TRP A 443 24.09 6.67 1.56
C TRP A 443 24.87 7.22 0.36
N ASP A 444 24.19 7.94 -0.52
CA ASP A 444 24.78 8.66 -1.65
C ASP A 444 25.64 9.82 -1.11
N ARG A 445 26.95 9.75 -1.36
CA ARG A 445 27.93 10.73 -0.88
C ARG A 445 28.27 11.71 -2.02
N PRO A 446 27.97 13.01 -1.87
CA PRO A 446 28.37 13.99 -2.86
C PRO A 446 29.90 14.15 -2.88
N GLU A 447 30.44 14.57 -4.02
CA GLU A 447 31.86 14.94 -4.11
C GLU A 447 32.15 16.16 -3.21
N PRO A 448 33.34 16.22 -2.58
CA PRO A 448 33.74 17.38 -1.78
C PRO A 448 33.82 18.63 -2.67
N GLU A 449 33.17 19.70 -2.26
CA GLU A 449 33.32 21.00 -2.92
C GLU A 449 34.67 21.61 -2.56
N SER A 450 35.30 22.31 -3.52
CA SER A 450 36.50 23.09 -3.25
C SER A 450 36.20 24.17 -2.22
N ARG A 451 36.89 24.14 -1.07
CA ARG A 451 36.81 25.22 -0.07
C ARG A 451 37.15 26.54 -0.75
N THR A 452 36.22 27.49 -0.74
CA THR A 452 36.54 28.86 -1.10
C THR A 452 37.44 29.40 0.00
N SER A 453 38.70 29.68 -0.31
CA SER A 453 39.70 30.23 0.62
C SER A 453 39.40 31.66 1.08
N ASP A 454 38.16 32.14 0.91
CA ASP A 454 37.82 33.57 0.93
C ASP A 454 36.57 33.92 1.75
N SER A 455 36.08 33.01 2.61
CA SER A 455 35.04 33.33 3.57
C SER A 455 35.62 33.99 4.83
N GLY A 456 35.81 35.31 4.72
CA GLY A 456 35.61 36.27 5.80
C GLY A 456 36.53 36.18 7.02
N GLN A 457 37.10 37.32 7.39
CA GLN A 457 37.69 37.58 8.71
C GLN A 457 36.75 37.11 9.83
N GLY A 458 36.98 35.90 10.35
CA GLY A 458 36.22 35.34 11.46
C GLY A 458 36.51 36.09 12.75
N THR A 459 35.52 36.18 13.62
CA THR A 459 35.56 36.81 14.95
C THR A 459 36.52 36.14 15.94
N GLY A 460 37.24 35.10 15.52
CA GLY A 460 38.11 34.26 16.37
C GLY A 460 37.35 33.22 17.21
N LEU A 461 36.02 33.27 17.22
CA LEU A 461 35.15 32.35 17.96
C LEU A 461 34.97 31.02 17.23
N LYS A 462 34.79 29.93 17.99
CA LYS A 462 34.40 28.62 17.46
C LYS A 462 32.98 28.68 16.89
N THR A 463 32.70 27.95 15.82
CA THR A 463 31.40 27.94 15.14
C THR A 463 30.74 26.57 15.19
N ILE A 464 29.49 26.53 15.64
CA ILE A 464 28.65 25.33 15.71
C ILE A 464 27.54 25.47 14.67
N GLY A 465 27.47 24.57 13.70
CA GLY A 465 26.40 24.57 12.70
C GLY A 465 25.19 23.74 13.14
N PHE A 466 23.98 24.29 12.97
CA PHE A 466 22.72 23.59 13.11
C PHE A 466 21.98 23.51 11.76
N PRO A 467 21.96 22.33 11.08
CA PRO A 467 21.49 22.17 9.71
C PRO A 467 19.96 22.11 9.55
N ALA A 468 19.20 22.75 10.43
CA ALA A 468 17.75 22.73 10.39
C ALA A 468 17.11 24.03 10.86
N SER A 469 15.78 24.08 10.74
CA SER A 469 14.97 25.04 11.48
C SER A 469 15.00 24.70 12.97
N PRO A 470 15.16 25.68 13.87
CA PRO A 470 15.15 25.50 15.33
C PRO A 470 13.78 25.04 15.84
N LEU A 471 13.51 23.74 15.67
CA LEU A 471 12.27 23.08 16.05
C LEU A 471 12.57 21.96 17.06
N GLY A 472 11.64 21.70 17.99
CA GLY A 472 11.79 20.69 19.03
C GLY A 472 12.08 19.29 18.47
N LYS A 473 11.42 18.89 17.38
CA LYS A 473 11.68 17.59 16.71
C LYS A 473 13.11 17.44 16.16
N LYS A 474 13.84 18.56 16.00
CA LYS A 474 15.24 18.61 15.57
C LYS A 474 16.22 18.75 16.74
N GLY A 475 15.72 18.75 17.98
CA GLY A 475 16.50 18.78 19.22
C GLY A 475 17.11 20.14 19.53
N ILE A 476 16.45 21.23 19.12
CA ILE A 476 17.00 22.56 19.35
C ILE A 476 17.11 22.90 20.85
N TYR A 477 16.19 22.41 21.67
CA TYR A 477 16.20 22.69 23.12
C TYR A 477 17.46 22.13 23.77
N GLU A 478 17.77 20.87 23.51
CA GLU A 478 18.96 20.18 24.01
C GLU A 478 20.25 20.84 23.49
N LEU A 479 20.24 21.30 22.23
CA LEU A 479 21.39 22.01 21.67
C LEU A 479 21.62 23.35 22.36
N VAL A 480 20.55 24.12 22.61
CA VAL A 480 20.64 25.42 23.29
C VAL A 480 21.21 25.26 24.70
N ASP A 481 20.73 24.26 25.43
CA ASP A 481 21.21 23.97 26.78
C ASP A 481 22.69 23.52 26.76
N ALA A 482 23.07 22.70 25.78
CA ALA A 482 24.45 22.23 25.65
C ALA A 482 25.46 23.35 25.35
N VAL A 483 25.07 24.34 24.54
CA VAL A 483 25.95 25.44 24.14
C VAL A 483 25.96 26.61 25.13
N LEU A 484 25.11 26.58 26.15
CA LEU A 484 25.07 27.63 27.15
C LEU A 484 26.43 27.74 27.87
N GLY A 485 26.97 28.96 27.89
CA GLY A 485 28.28 29.25 28.47
C GLY A 485 29.49 28.76 27.67
N LEU A 486 29.31 28.27 26.43
CA LEU A 486 30.43 28.06 25.50
C LEU A 486 30.80 29.35 24.79
N ASP A 487 32.10 29.55 24.58
CA ASP A 487 32.65 30.64 23.75
C ASP A 487 32.58 30.26 22.26
N ALA A 488 31.35 30.05 21.78
CA ALA A 488 31.06 29.60 20.42
C ALA A 488 29.82 30.30 19.86
N GLU A 489 29.81 30.52 18.54
CA GLU A 489 28.68 31.04 17.78
C GLU A 489 27.87 29.89 17.16
N LEU A 490 26.54 29.94 17.30
CA LEU A 490 25.61 28.97 16.70
C LEU A 490 25.06 29.46 15.36
N LEU A 491 25.39 28.75 14.28
CA LEU A 491 24.99 29.03 12.90
C LEU A 491 23.73 28.22 12.52
N ILE A 492 22.62 28.90 12.22
CA ILE A 492 21.31 28.26 11.99
C ILE A 492 20.85 28.41 10.54
N LEU A 493 20.51 27.30 9.87
CA LEU A 493 20.11 27.31 8.45
C LEU A 493 18.60 27.53 8.20
N GLY A 494 17.69 26.93 8.96
CA GLY A 494 16.24 26.89 8.60
C GLY A 494 15.38 27.99 9.23
N GLN A 495 14.39 28.54 8.51
CA GLN A 495 13.69 29.78 8.90
C GLN A 495 12.65 29.63 10.03
N ALA A 496 11.92 28.51 10.07
CA ALA A 496 10.89 28.27 11.08
C ALA A 496 11.50 28.15 12.48
N ASN A 497 10.83 28.71 13.50
CA ASN A 497 11.25 28.68 14.90
C ASN A 497 10.03 28.60 15.82
N GLU A 498 10.25 28.27 17.09
CA GLU A 498 9.18 28.15 18.10
C GLU A 498 9.17 29.33 19.09
N GLY A 499 9.71 30.48 18.71
CA GLY A 499 9.87 31.64 19.59
C GLY A 499 10.94 31.46 20.68
N LEU A 500 11.78 30.42 20.57
CA LEU A 500 12.88 30.14 21.48
C LEU A 500 13.98 31.21 21.35
N ALA A 501 14.39 31.79 22.47
CA ALA A 501 15.56 32.66 22.53
C ALA A 501 16.83 31.82 22.48
N ILE A 502 17.64 32.01 21.45
CA ILE A 502 18.86 31.23 21.21
C ILE A 502 20.07 32.17 21.38
N PRO A 503 20.83 32.07 22.48
CA PRO A 503 21.97 32.93 22.74
C PRO A 503 23.09 32.70 21.73
N ASN A 504 23.88 33.74 21.45
CA ASN A 504 25.06 33.70 20.57
C ASN A 504 24.81 32.99 19.23
N SER A 505 23.66 33.27 18.60
CA SER A 505 23.27 32.62 17.36
C SER A 505 22.97 33.60 16.24
N ARG A 506 23.20 33.15 15.01
CA ARG A 506 22.83 33.88 13.80
C ARG A 506 22.35 32.96 12.71
N ARG A 507 21.66 33.56 11.74
CA ARG A 507 21.28 32.91 10.49
C ARG A 507 22.54 32.70 9.64
N ALA A 508 22.67 31.50 9.09
CA ALA A 508 23.75 31.14 8.19
C ALA A 508 23.19 30.66 6.84
N ASN A 509 23.95 30.91 5.78
CA ASN A 509 23.72 30.28 4.49
C ASN A 509 24.37 28.88 4.47
N LEU A 510 24.14 28.14 3.37
CA LEU A 510 24.63 26.77 3.26
C LEU A 510 26.17 26.68 3.25
N SER A 511 26.85 27.62 2.61
CA SER A 511 28.32 27.64 2.56
C SER A 511 28.91 27.87 3.95
N GLU A 512 28.42 28.88 4.68
CA GLU A 512 28.85 29.16 6.05
C GLU A 512 28.63 27.96 6.98
N LEU A 513 27.49 27.28 6.84
CA LEU A 513 27.18 26.10 7.65
C LEU A 513 28.13 24.93 7.38
N LEU A 514 28.56 24.78 6.13
CA LEU A 514 29.47 23.71 5.71
C LEU A 514 30.92 23.98 6.12
N GLU A 515 31.27 25.25 6.29
CA GLU A 515 32.58 25.73 6.72
C GLU A 515 32.72 25.88 8.25
N CYS A 516 31.69 25.54 9.03
CA CYS A 516 31.75 25.60 10.49
C CYS A 516 32.76 24.59 11.09
N ASP A 517 33.16 24.81 12.35
CA ASP A 517 34.09 23.91 13.06
C ASP A 517 33.45 22.55 13.38
N VAL A 518 32.14 22.53 13.65
CA VAL A 518 31.39 21.31 13.94
C VAL A 518 29.90 21.47 13.59
N LEU A 519 29.33 20.45 12.94
CA LEU A 519 27.91 20.40 12.63
C LEU A 519 27.18 19.52 13.64
N VAL A 520 26.10 20.02 14.26
CA VAL A 520 25.37 19.33 15.33
C VAL A 520 23.91 19.16 14.93
N MET A 521 23.42 17.91 14.93
CA MET A 521 22.01 17.58 14.67
C MET A 521 21.52 16.53 15.67
N PRO A 522 21.07 16.96 16.86
CA PRO A 522 20.56 16.07 17.89
C PRO A 522 19.07 15.81 17.65
N ALA A 523 18.69 15.34 16.47
CA ALA A 523 17.28 15.24 16.10
C ALA A 523 16.59 14.07 16.80
N TYR A 524 15.33 14.25 17.22
CA TYR A 524 14.45 13.12 17.56
C TYR A 524 14.06 12.34 16.30
N ILE A 525 13.89 13.05 15.17
CA ILE A 525 13.53 12.46 13.87
C ILE A 525 14.23 13.19 12.72
N GLU A 526 14.99 12.45 11.92
CA GLU A 526 15.58 12.91 10.67
C GLU A 526 15.55 11.78 9.64
N HIS A 527 14.88 12.00 8.50
CA HIS A 527 14.70 10.97 7.47
C HIS A 527 15.59 11.21 6.24
N SER A 528 16.22 12.39 6.14
CA SER A 528 17.05 12.78 5.02
C SER A 528 18.24 13.61 5.49
N PRO A 529 19.26 12.97 6.13
CA PRO A 529 20.43 13.64 6.72
C PRO A 529 21.43 14.17 5.68
N ARG A 530 20.96 14.77 4.57
CA ARG A 530 21.79 15.16 3.41
C ARG A 530 22.88 16.16 3.75
N LEU A 531 22.56 17.12 4.62
CA LEU A 531 23.52 18.13 5.07
C LEU A 531 24.61 17.53 5.93
N LEU A 532 24.29 16.52 6.75
CA LEU A 532 25.28 15.77 7.53
C LEU A 532 26.21 14.97 6.62
N ILE A 533 25.65 14.29 5.62
CA ILE A 533 26.42 13.53 4.63
C ILE A 533 27.36 14.45 3.86
N ARG A 534 26.89 15.64 3.47
CA ARG A 534 27.70 16.64 2.77
C ARG A 534 28.82 17.19 3.65
N ALA A 535 28.55 17.50 4.91
CA ALA A 535 29.57 17.94 5.86
C ALA A 535 30.65 16.88 6.08
N LEU A 536 30.24 15.61 6.27
CA LEU A 536 31.17 14.49 6.38
C LEU A 536 32.02 14.30 5.12
N ALA A 537 31.44 14.47 3.93
CA ALA A 537 32.17 14.42 2.67
C ALA A 537 33.23 15.53 2.55
N GLN A 538 32.97 16.71 3.14
CA GLN A 538 33.92 17.83 3.21
C GLN A 538 34.91 17.74 4.39
N GLY A 539 34.79 16.70 5.23
CA GLY A 539 35.64 16.49 6.40
C GLY A 539 35.26 17.33 7.63
N THR A 540 34.13 18.03 7.61
CA THR A 540 33.60 18.75 8.77
C THR A 540 33.10 17.75 9.81
N PRO A 541 33.59 17.82 11.08
CA PRO A 541 33.11 16.96 12.16
C PRO A 541 31.59 17.10 12.36
N VAL A 542 30.92 15.97 12.59
CA VAL A 542 29.48 15.92 12.82
C VAL A 542 29.17 15.25 14.15
N ILE A 543 28.31 15.89 14.96
CA ILE A 543 27.64 15.28 16.10
C ILE A 543 26.19 15.05 15.70
N ALA A 544 25.71 13.81 15.75
CA ALA A 544 24.33 13.51 15.40
C ALA A 544 23.74 12.39 16.24
N THR A 545 22.42 12.36 16.34
CA THR A 545 21.71 11.24 16.97
C THR A 545 21.63 10.01 16.05
N GLU A 546 21.46 8.83 16.63
CA GLU A 546 21.11 7.61 15.88
C GLU A 546 19.84 7.77 15.04
N ALA A 547 18.92 8.64 15.48
CA ALA A 547 17.71 9.01 14.75
C ALA A 547 17.97 9.66 13.37
N CYS A 548 19.21 10.09 13.07
CA CYS A 548 19.62 10.58 11.76
C CYS A 548 19.99 9.45 10.77
N GLY A 549 20.12 8.20 11.21
CA GLY A 549 20.22 7.07 10.30
C GLY A 549 21.55 6.88 9.59
N LEU A 550 22.59 7.55 10.07
CA LEU A 550 23.94 7.40 9.55
C LEU A 550 24.65 6.23 10.24
N PRO A 551 25.38 5.36 9.51
CA PRO A 551 26.22 4.36 10.12
C PRO A 551 27.43 5.01 10.80
N ALA A 552 28.00 4.33 11.80
CA ALA A 552 29.25 4.75 12.43
C ALA A 552 30.36 4.90 11.37
N GLN A 553 31.04 6.04 11.37
CA GLN A 553 32.08 6.38 10.39
C GLN A 553 33.00 7.48 10.92
N LYS A 554 34.17 7.64 10.28
CA LYS A 554 35.13 8.69 10.62
C LYS A 554 34.49 10.08 10.49
N GLY A 555 34.76 10.95 11.47
CA GLY A 555 34.24 12.32 11.50
C GLY A 555 32.81 12.42 12.04
N LEU A 556 32.13 11.32 12.33
CA LEU A 556 30.80 11.29 12.93
C LEU A 556 30.86 10.80 14.38
N MET A 557 30.42 11.63 15.31
CA MET A 557 30.13 11.25 16.69
C MET A 557 28.63 11.00 16.84
N LEU A 558 28.26 9.72 16.99
CA LEU A 558 26.86 9.33 17.24
C LEU A 558 26.54 9.38 18.73
N ILE A 559 25.43 10.02 19.06
CA ILE A 559 24.82 9.98 20.40
C ILE A 559 23.47 9.25 20.34
N SER A 560 23.10 8.55 21.40
CA SER A 560 21.93 7.66 21.39
C SER A 560 20.60 8.41 21.28
N ARG A 561 20.52 9.60 21.88
CA ARG A 561 19.32 10.45 21.91
C ARG A 561 19.70 11.93 22.04
N PRO A 562 18.78 12.85 21.78
CA PRO A 562 18.97 14.26 22.12
C PRO A 562 19.17 14.38 23.63
N ASP A 563 20.34 14.88 24.05
CA ASP A 563 20.77 14.97 25.44
C ASP A 563 21.88 16.03 25.54
N ASP A 564 21.61 17.10 26.27
CA ASP A 564 22.48 18.28 26.38
C ASP A 564 23.87 17.92 26.92
N THR A 565 23.93 17.01 27.90
CA THR A 565 25.18 16.59 28.53
C THR A 565 26.05 15.80 27.55
N LEU A 566 25.45 14.89 26.77
CA LEU A 566 26.19 14.15 25.74
C LEU A 566 26.67 15.07 24.61
N ILE A 567 25.86 16.04 24.20
CA ILE A 567 26.24 17.04 23.19
C ILE A 567 27.41 17.88 23.69
N ARG A 568 27.36 18.38 24.93
CA ARG A 568 28.42 19.18 25.55
C ARG A 568 29.73 18.40 25.61
N GLN A 569 29.70 17.16 26.08
CA GLN A 569 30.89 16.29 26.12
C GLN A 569 31.49 16.07 24.72
N ALA A 570 30.65 15.95 23.69
CA ALA A 570 31.08 15.80 22.32
C ALA A 570 31.75 17.07 21.77
N LEU A 571 31.16 18.24 22.05
CA LEU A 571 31.72 19.55 21.69
C LEU A 571 33.06 19.80 22.37
N ASP A 572 33.16 19.55 23.68
CA ASP A 572 34.40 19.73 24.45
C ASP A 572 35.54 18.85 23.93
N ARG A 573 35.24 17.69 23.32
CA ARG A 573 36.26 16.83 22.68
C ARG A 573 36.77 17.38 21.34
N ILE A 574 35.96 18.17 20.65
CA ILE A 574 36.30 18.74 19.33
C ILE A 574 37.01 20.09 19.50
N PHE A 575 36.66 20.86 20.53
CA PHE A 575 37.26 22.18 20.78
C PHE A 575 38.54 22.15 21.63
N LYS A 576 38.86 21.02 22.26
CA LYS A 576 40.19 20.73 22.82
C LYS A 576 41.19 20.43 21.72
#